data_AF-A0A7V4G8F4-F1
#
_entry.id   AF-A0A7V4G8F4-F1
#
_cell.length_a   1.000
_cell.length_b   1.000
_cell.length_c   1.000
_cell.angle_alpha   90.00
_cell.angle_beta   90.00
_cell.angle_gamma   90.00
#
_symmetry.space_group_name_H-M   'P 1'
#
loop_
_entity.id
_entity.type
_entity.pdbx_description
1 polymer ?
#
loop_
_entity_poly.entity_id
_entity_poly.type
_entity_poly.pdbx_seq_one_letter_code
_entity_poly.pdbx_strand_id
1 'polypeptide(L)'
;MSRWRWAAWWSASPERSRSCWPPSRPINPMELIKSHILSVIIFLPLVGAAAVLMTRSERRVRWCAFGFMAATFALSLLLLGLYDFSGNRTYADHPAGVVQLVSRAAWISTFNIEYFVGVDGLSLPLVILTTFISLLACIASWNIEKMPRGYFALFLFLETGMLGTFLALDFFLFYVFFELSLLPMYFLIGVWGGPRKEYAAIKFFLYTLVGSIALLIVLIGVHLYSRHAIAGGTFDLVRLASPQVVESIRAAGMTLGVAQVFFVLAMLAFLVKVPAVPLHTWLPDAHVEAPTAGSVLL
;
A
#
# COMPACT_ATOMS: atom_id res chain seq x y z
N MET A 1 20.36 79.04 -20.60
CA MET A 1 19.13 79.19 -21.40
C MET A 1 18.51 77.81 -21.60
N SER A 2 17.47 77.48 -20.83
CA SER A 2 16.09 77.17 -21.31
C SER A 2 16.00 75.87 -22.13
N ARG A 3 15.23 74.83 -21.80
CA ARG A 3 13.87 74.80 -21.24
C ARG A 3 13.54 73.34 -20.85
N TRP A 4 12.91 73.17 -19.71
CA TRP A 4 12.21 71.94 -19.31
C TRP A 4 10.92 71.77 -20.13
N ARG A 5 10.60 70.54 -20.57
CA ARG A 5 9.28 70.20 -21.13
C ARG A 5 8.68 69.04 -20.34
N TRP A 6 7.82 69.40 -19.39
CA TRP A 6 6.79 68.53 -18.81
C TRP A 6 5.55 68.67 -19.70
N ALA A 7 5.09 67.58 -20.34
CA ALA A 7 3.70 67.36 -20.79
C ALA A 7 3.65 66.17 -21.76
N ALA A 8 3.21 65.00 -21.27
CA ALA A 8 2.48 63.98 -22.01
C ALA A 8 2.12 62.81 -21.07
N TRP A 9 1.47 63.14 -19.94
CA TRP A 9 0.58 62.18 -19.29
C TRP A 9 -0.81 62.50 -19.84
N TRP A 10 -1.69 61.51 -19.98
CA TRP A 10 -3.07 61.59 -20.51
C TRP A 10 -3.28 61.23 -21.99
N SER A 11 -3.05 59.95 -22.34
CA SER A 11 -3.88 59.25 -23.35
C SER A 11 -3.65 57.73 -23.35
N ALA A 12 -3.93 57.04 -22.24
CA ALA A 12 -4.02 55.58 -22.23
C ALA A 12 -5.32 55.16 -21.55
N SER A 13 -6.29 54.77 -22.36
CA SER A 13 -7.52 54.10 -21.95
C SER A 13 -7.21 52.78 -21.23
N PRO A 14 -7.93 52.41 -20.16
CA PRO A 14 -7.72 51.14 -19.48
C PRO A 14 -8.33 50.01 -20.32
N GLU A 15 -7.51 49.26 -21.05
CA GLU A 15 -7.91 47.95 -21.54
C GLU A 15 -8.21 47.07 -20.32
N ARG A 16 -9.49 46.68 -20.17
CA ARG A 16 -9.93 45.67 -19.21
C ARG A 16 -9.11 44.40 -19.43
N SER A 17 -8.21 44.11 -18.50
CA SER A 17 -7.51 42.83 -18.41
C SER A 17 -8.55 41.70 -18.35
N ARG A 18 -8.71 40.98 -19.47
CA ARG A 18 -9.47 39.73 -19.49
C ARG A 18 -8.79 38.78 -18.51
N SER A 19 -9.58 38.21 -17.61
CA SER A 19 -9.14 37.33 -16.53
C SER A 19 -8.21 36.22 -17.04
N CYS A 20 -6.96 36.20 -16.55
CA CYS A 20 -5.95 35.18 -16.84
C CYS A 20 -6.17 33.85 -16.10
N TRP A 21 -7.43 33.48 -15.81
CA TRP A 21 -7.70 32.14 -15.28
C TRP A 21 -7.65 31.17 -16.44
N PRO A 22 -6.74 30.16 -16.43
CA PRO A 22 -6.83 29.08 -17.39
C PRO A 22 -8.24 28.47 -17.27
N PRO A 23 -8.91 28.12 -18.39
CA PRO A 23 -10.22 27.50 -18.33
C PRO A 23 -10.11 26.24 -17.46
N SER A 24 -10.94 26.16 -16.42
CA SER A 24 -11.05 24.98 -15.58
C SER A 24 -11.39 23.80 -16.49
N ARG A 25 -10.44 22.88 -16.67
CA ARG A 25 -10.69 21.66 -17.45
C ARG A 25 -11.88 20.94 -16.80
N PRO A 26 -12.91 20.56 -17.57
CA PRO A 26 -14.00 19.77 -17.02
C PRO A 26 -13.43 18.48 -16.42
N ILE A 27 -13.74 18.22 -15.15
CA ILE A 27 -13.30 17.00 -14.47
C ILE A 27 -14.04 15.83 -15.14
N ASN A 28 -13.30 14.98 -15.86
CA ASN A 28 -13.86 13.78 -16.43
C ASN A 28 -14.11 12.77 -15.29
N PRO A 29 -15.35 12.30 -15.05
CA PRO A 29 -15.65 11.34 -14.00
C PRO A 29 -14.81 10.07 -14.08
N MET A 30 -14.46 9.63 -15.30
CA MET A 30 -13.62 8.45 -15.53
C MET A 30 -12.18 8.67 -15.03
N GLU A 31 -11.62 9.86 -15.25
CA GLU A 31 -10.28 10.21 -14.76
C GLU A 31 -10.24 10.31 -13.23
N LEU A 32 -11.32 10.83 -12.63
CA LEU A 32 -11.45 10.88 -11.17
C LEU A 32 -11.51 9.47 -10.56
N ILE A 33 -12.30 8.57 -11.15
CA ILE A 33 -12.39 7.17 -10.72
C ILE A 33 -11.01 6.51 -10.84
N LYS A 34 -10.35 6.60 -12.00
CA LYS A 34 -9.05 5.97 -12.23
C LYS A 34 -7.95 6.45 -11.28
N SER A 35 -7.99 7.72 -10.86
CA SER A 35 -6.97 8.32 -9.97
C SER A 35 -7.17 8.01 -8.49
N HIS A 36 -8.36 7.58 -8.06
CA HIS A 36 -8.68 7.38 -6.63
C HIS A 36 -9.17 5.97 -6.28
N ILE A 37 -9.49 5.12 -7.27
CA ILE A 37 -10.05 3.80 -7.04
C ILE A 37 -9.17 2.93 -6.13
N LEU A 38 -7.84 2.96 -6.32
CA LEU A 38 -6.92 2.19 -5.49
C LEU A 38 -6.93 2.64 -4.03
N SER A 39 -6.95 3.96 -3.79
CA SER A 39 -7.06 4.50 -2.44
C SER A 39 -8.37 4.11 -1.77
N VAL A 40 -9.48 4.10 -2.52
CA VAL A 40 -10.77 3.62 -2.01
C VAL A 40 -10.68 2.14 -1.67
N ILE A 41 -10.13 1.29 -2.55
CA ILE A 41 -9.97 -0.15 -2.29
C ILE A 41 -9.13 -0.40 -1.02
N ILE A 42 -8.01 0.31 -0.86
CA ILE A 42 -7.12 0.12 0.29
C ILE A 42 -7.80 0.56 1.59
N PHE A 43 -8.43 1.74 1.63
CA PHE A 43 -8.90 2.35 2.88
C PHE A 43 -10.39 2.12 3.19
N LEU A 44 -11.19 1.58 2.26
CA LEU A 44 -12.59 1.25 2.52
C LEU A 44 -12.75 0.24 3.67
N PRO A 45 -11.93 -0.84 3.77
CA PRO A 45 -11.96 -1.71 4.93
C PRO A 45 -11.63 -0.96 6.23
N LEU A 46 -10.66 -0.04 6.22
CA LEU A 46 -10.31 0.78 7.40
C LEU A 46 -11.49 1.66 7.87
N VAL A 47 -12.21 2.27 6.93
CA VAL A 47 -13.46 3.00 7.24
C VAL A 47 -14.49 2.04 7.84
N GLY A 48 -14.60 0.84 7.29
CA GLY A 48 -15.43 -0.23 7.86
C GLY A 48 -15.04 -0.62 9.27
N ALA A 49 -13.74 -0.70 9.58
CA ALA A 49 -13.24 -1.01 10.91
C ALA A 49 -13.69 0.05 11.93
N ALA A 50 -13.59 1.33 11.58
CA ALA A 50 -14.09 2.43 12.39
C ALA A 50 -15.62 2.36 12.57
N ALA A 51 -16.38 2.10 11.50
CA ALA A 51 -17.84 1.95 11.56
C ALA A 51 -18.28 0.78 12.47
N VAL A 52 -17.57 -0.35 12.39
CA VAL A 52 -17.78 -1.51 13.27
C VAL A 52 -17.52 -1.15 14.72
N LEU A 53 -16.45 -0.42 15.02
CA LEU A 53 -16.15 0.04 16.38
C LEU A 53 -17.22 0.99 16.91
N MET A 54 -17.88 1.79 16.09
CA MET A 54 -18.97 2.67 16.52
C MET A 54 -20.32 1.93 16.68
N THR A 55 -20.43 0.72 16.17
CA THR A 55 -21.67 -0.06 16.17
C THR A 55 -21.86 -0.79 17.51
N ARG A 56 -23.02 -0.57 18.16
CA ARG A 56 -23.34 -1.15 19.49
C ARG A 56 -23.94 -2.55 19.44
N SER A 57 -24.68 -2.89 18.39
CA SER A 57 -25.37 -4.19 18.29
C SER A 57 -24.46 -5.20 17.60
N GLU A 58 -24.26 -6.36 18.23
CA GLU A 58 -23.39 -7.40 17.68
C GLU A 58 -23.89 -7.97 16.35
N ARG A 59 -25.22 -8.03 16.15
CA ARG A 59 -25.79 -8.42 14.86
C ARG A 59 -25.42 -7.40 13.79
N ARG A 60 -25.53 -6.09 14.10
CA ARG A 60 -25.17 -5.02 13.15
C ARG A 60 -23.67 -4.99 12.86
N VAL A 61 -22.82 -5.34 13.81
CA VAL A 61 -21.35 -5.45 13.61
C VAL A 61 -21.02 -6.42 12.48
N ARG A 62 -21.60 -7.62 12.49
CA ARG A 62 -21.35 -8.66 11.48
C ARG A 62 -21.81 -8.21 10.09
N TRP A 63 -23.04 -7.70 9.99
CA TRP A 63 -23.56 -7.17 8.73
C TRP A 63 -22.81 -5.94 8.21
N CYS A 64 -22.35 -5.07 9.11
CA CYS A 64 -21.52 -3.93 8.76
C CYS A 64 -20.18 -4.40 8.18
N ALA A 65 -19.47 -5.29 8.87
CA ALA A 65 -18.20 -5.83 8.40
C ALA A 65 -18.34 -6.54 7.05
N PHE A 66 -19.36 -7.40 6.91
CA PHE A 66 -19.69 -8.05 5.66
C PHE A 66 -19.98 -7.04 4.53
N GLY A 67 -20.76 -6.01 4.81
CA GLY A 67 -21.08 -4.98 3.82
C GLY A 67 -19.85 -4.25 3.29
N PHE A 68 -18.89 -3.91 4.16
CA PHE A 68 -17.64 -3.29 3.75
C PHE A 68 -16.75 -4.26 2.95
N MET A 69 -16.56 -5.51 3.39
CA MET A 69 -15.76 -6.49 2.63
C MET A 69 -16.40 -6.85 1.28
N ALA A 70 -17.73 -6.96 1.22
CA ALA A 70 -18.45 -7.20 -0.03
C ALA A 70 -18.30 -6.02 -0.99
N ALA A 71 -18.33 -4.78 -0.47
CA ALA A 71 -18.06 -3.60 -1.27
C ALA A 71 -16.60 -3.55 -1.77
N THR A 72 -15.62 -3.88 -0.92
CA THR A 72 -14.21 -3.96 -1.32
C THR A 72 -13.99 -5.03 -2.39
N PHE A 73 -14.62 -6.20 -2.27
CA PHE A 73 -14.60 -7.24 -3.30
C PHE A 73 -15.29 -6.78 -4.61
N ALA A 74 -16.43 -6.11 -4.54
CA ALA A 74 -17.06 -5.55 -5.73
C ALA A 74 -16.15 -4.51 -6.43
N LEU A 75 -15.44 -3.69 -5.66
CA LEU A 75 -14.46 -2.74 -6.20
C LEU A 75 -13.24 -3.43 -6.83
N SER A 76 -12.78 -4.56 -6.28
CA SER A 76 -11.69 -5.34 -6.90
C SER A 76 -12.12 -5.99 -8.23
N LEU A 77 -13.39 -6.39 -8.36
CA LEU A 77 -13.96 -6.83 -9.64
C LEU A 77 -14.12 -5.67 -10.63
N LEU A 78 -14.47 -4.47 -10.16
CA LEU A 78 -14.46 -3.28 -11.01
C LEU A 78 -13.03 -2.98 -11.49
N LEU A 79 -12.03 -3.15 -10.63
CA LEU A 79 -10.62 -3.00 -10.99
C LEU A 79 -10.23 -3.93 -12.16
N LEU A 80 -10.70 -5.18 -12.14
CA LEU A 80 -10.52 -6.13 -13.24
C LEU A 80 -11.09 -5.62 -14.56
N GLY A 81 -12.27 -5.01 -14.55
CA GLY A 81 -12.91 -4.45 -15.74
C GLY A 81 -12.26 -3.18 -16.26
N LEU A 82 -11.55 -2.44 -15.41
CA LEU A 82 -10.82 -1.22 -15.78
C LEU A 82 -9.38 -1.49 -16.22
N TYR A 83 -8.83 -2.66 -15.91
CA TYR A 83 -7.47 -3.03 -16.25
C TYR A 83 -7.32 -3.32 -17.75
N ASP A 84 -6.31 -2.72 -18.37
CA ASP A 84 -6.02 -2.93 -19.78
C ASP A 84 -5.03 -4.10 -19.96
N PHE A 85 -5.49 -5.17 -20.60
CA PHE A 85 -4.73 -6.40 -20.84
C PHE A 85 -3.87 -6.40 -22.11
N SER A 86 -3.73 -5.26 -22.79
CA SER A 86 -2.87 -5.17 -23.99
C SER A 86 -1.42 -5.51 -23.68
N GLY A 87 -0.88 -6.49 -24.41
CA GLY A 87 0.26 -7.32 -23.98
C GLY A 87 1.68 -6.85 -24.35
N ASN A 88 1.89 -5.60 -24.76
CA ASN A 88 3.22 -5.14 -25.20
C ASN A 88 3.66 -3.85 -24.49
N ARG A 89 3.86 -3.93 -23.18
CA ARG A 89 4.15 -2.79 -22.30
C ARG A 89 5.46 -2.99 -21.55
N THR A 90 6.19 -1.91 -21.31
CA THR A 90 7.37 -1.89 -20.43
C THR A 90 6.95 -1.60 -18.99
N TYR A 91 7.73 -2.05 -18.01
CA TYR A 91 7.43 -1.78 -16.60
C TYR A 91 7.68 -0.31 -16.28
N ALA A 92 6.59 0.46 -16.22
CA ALA A 92 6.58 1.89 -16.00
C ALA A 92 5.17 2.34 -15.56
N ASP A 93 5.06 3.55 -15.01
CA ASP A 93 3.87 4.14 -14.40
C ASP A 93 3.10 5.12 -15.31
N HIS A 94 3.44 5.19 -16.60
CA HIS A 94 2.77 6.02 -17.60
C HIS A 94 1.69 5.21 -18.36
N PRO A 95 0.81 5.85 -19.16
CA PRO A 95 -0.35 5.17 -19.77
C PRO A 95 -0.03 3.94 -20.66
N ALA A 96 1.21 3.83 -21.17
CA ALA A 96 1.68 2.70 -21.97
C ALA A 96 2.48 1.67 -21.14
N GLY A 97 2.61 1.88 -19.83
CA GLY A 97 3.34 1.02 -18.90
C GLY A 97 2.49 -0.11 -18.32
N VAL A 98 3.18 -1.11 -17.77
CA VAL A 98 2.57 -2.27 -17.09
C VAL A 98 1.83 -1.86 -15.82
N VAL A 99 2.31 -0.82 -15.12
CA VAL A 99 1.65 -0.27 -13.93
C VAL A 99 0.53 0.68 -14.37
N GLN A 100 -0.68 0.41 -13.90
CA GLN A 100 -1.89 1.13 -14.27
C GLN A 100 -2.61 1.71 -13.04
N LEU A 101 -3.60 2.58 -13.30
CA LEU A 101 -4.48 3.17 -12.28
C LEU A 101 -3.71 3.82 -11.12
N VAL A 102 -2.67 4.56 -11.47
CA VAL A 102 -1.72 5.15 -10.53
C VAL A 102 -2.35 6.28 -9.73
N SER A 103 -2.13 6.26 -8.42
CA SER A 103 -2.36 7.41 -7.53
C SER A 103 -1.04 7.77 -6.86
N ARG A 104 -0.62 9.03 -7.01
CA ARG A 104 0.67 9.52 -6.53
C ARG A 104 0.52 10.87 -5.85
N ALA A 105 0.97 10.96 -4.60
CA ALA A 105 1.02 12.20 -3.82
C ALA A 105 2.26 12.24 -2.93
N ALA A 106 2.80 13.43 -2.68
CA ALA A 106 3.87 13.59 -1.71
C ALA A 106 3.36 13.29 -0.29
N TRP A 107 4.08 12.44 0.46
CA TRP A 107 3.72 12.11 1.84
C TRP A 107 4.72 12.71 2.84
N ILE A 108 6.01 12.41 2.72
CA ILE A 108 7.08 12.98 3.55
C ILE A 108 8.19 13.51 2.63
N SER A 109 8.06 14.78 2.22
CA SER A 109 8.94 15.40 1.22
C SER A 109 10.41 15.46 1.64
N THR A 110 10.72 15.54 2.93
CA THR A 110 12.11 15.57 3.42
C THR A 110 12.92 14.34 3.04
N PHE A 111 12.25 13.19 2.88
CA PHE A 111 12.88 11.91 2.53
C PHE A 111 12.46 11.41 1.14
N ASN A 112 11.76 12.24 0.35
CA ASN A 112 11.14 11.83 -0.91
C ASN A 112 10.26 10.56 -0.77
N ILE A 113 9.50 10.46 0.33
CA ILE A 113 8.51 9.38 0.52
C ILE A 113 7.18 9.84 -0.08
N GLU A 114 6.58 8.97 -0.89
CA GLU A 114 5.36 9.25 -1.60
C GLU A 114 4.26 8.26 -1.22
N TYR A 115 3.01 8.73 -1.20
CA TYR A 115 1.87 7.86 -1.38
C TYR A 115 1.81 7.49 -2.86
N PHE A 116 2.55 6.46 -3.25
CA PHE A 116 2.60 5.96 -4.63
C PHE A 116 2.00 4.55 -4.66
N VAL A 117 0.81 4.45 -5.25
CA VAL A 117 0.10 3.19 -5.45
C VAL A 117 -0.24 2.99 -6.91
N GLY A 118 -0.23 1.74 -7.35
CA GLY A 118 -0.57 1.33 -8.70
C GLY A 118 -0.90 -0.16 -8.73
N VAL A 119 -1.46 -0.61 -9.85
CA VAL A 119 -1.75 -2.04 -10.06
C VAL A 119 -1.08 -2.53 -11.33
N ASP A 120 -0.40 -3.67 -11.24
CA ASP A 120 0.15 -4.40 -12.39
C ASP A 120 -0.51 -5.78 -12.51
N GLY A 121 -0.07 -6.56 -13.51
CA GLY A 121 -0.63 -7.89 -13.78
C GLY A 121 -0.36 -8.94 -12.69
N LEU A 122 0.59 -8.69 -11.79
CA LEU A 122 0.86 -9.56 -10.64
C LEU A 122 0.02 -9.13 -9.42
N SER A 123 -0.08 -7.83 -9.16
CA SER A 123 -0.89 -7.29 -8.06
C SER A 123 -2.39 -7.53 -8.26
N LEU A 124 -2.88 -7.43 -9.51
CA LEU A 124 -4.31 -7.56 -9.81
C LEU A 124 -4.93 -8.89 -9.31
N PRO A 125 -4.42 -10.09 -9.67
CA PRO A 125 -4.99 -11.34 -9.17
C PRO A 125 -4.85 -11.48 -7.65
N LEU A 126 -3.78 -10.95 -7.05
CA LEU A 126 -3.57 -10.99 -5.60
C LEU A 126 -4.60 -10.12 -4.86
N VAL A 127 -4.89 -8.91 -5.35
CA VAL A 127 -5.93 -8.04 -4.80
C VAL A 127 -7.32 -8.68 -4.87
N ILE A 128 -7.67 -9.29 -6.01
CA ILE A 128 -8.96 -9.99 -6.18
C ILE A 128 -9.03 -11.18 -5.24
N LEU A 129 -7.97 -11.98 -5.14
CA LEU A 129 -7.90 -13.12 -4.24
C LEU A 129 -8.03 -12.67 -2.78
N THR A 130 -7.29 -11.65 -2.35
CA THR A 130 -7.34 -11.13 -0.98
C THR A 130 -8.74 -10.67 -0.59
N THR A 131 -9.39 -9.87 -1.44
CA THR A 131 -10.76 -9.39 -1.17
C THR A 131 -11.78 -10.53 -1.17
N PHE A 132 -11.64 -11.51 -2.07
CA PHE A 132 -12.51 -12.68 -2.12
C PHE A 132 -12.38 -13.55 -0.87
N ILE A 133 -11.15 -13.90 -0.50
CA ILE A 133 -10.89 -14.74 0.67
C ILE A 133 -11.28 -14.00 1.97
N SER A 134 -11.02 -12.69 2.07
CA SER A 134 -11.45 -11.89 3.22
C SER A 134 -12.96 -11.90 3.40
N LEU A 135 -13.72 -11.78 2.30
CA LEU A 135 -15.18 -11.88 2.31
C LEU A 135 -15.66 -13.26 2.80
N LEU A 136 -15.08 -14.35 2.29
CA LEU A 136 -15.42 -15.71 2.73
C LEU A 136 -15.05 -15.95 4.20
N ALA A 137 -13.89 -15.45 4.62
CA ALA A 137 -13.43 -15.59 5.98
C ALA A 137 -14.32 -14.80 6.96
N CYS A 138 -14.87 -13.65 6.55
CA CYS A 138 -15.89 -12.93 7.32
C CYS A 138 -17.17 -13.75 7.51
N ILE A 139 -17.61 -14.47 6.47
CA ILE A 139 -18.77 -15.37 6.57
C ILE A 139 -18.45 -16.53 7.51
N ALA A 140 -17.27 -17.13 7.41
CA ALA A 140 -16.84 -18.21 8.31
C ALA A 140 -16.76 -17.76 9.79
N SER A 141 -16.50 -16.49 10.05
CA SER A 141 -16.43 -15.90 11.39
C SER A 141 -17.76 -15.48 11.99
N TRP A 142 -18.89 -15.82 11.37
CA TRP A 142 -20.20 -15.35 11.85
C TRP A 142 -20.50 -15.77 13.30
N ASN A 143 -19.99 -16.94 13.71
CA ASN A 143 -20.21 -17.53 15.03
C ASN A 143 -19.21 -17.05 16.11
N ILE A 144 -18.37 -16.06 15.83
CA ILE A 144 -17.50 -15.48 16.86
C ILE A 144 -18.33 -14.67 17.84
N GLU A 145 -18.47 -15.17 19.07
CA GLU A 145 -19.25 -14.51 20.15
C GLU A 145 -18.38 -13.65 21.07
N LYS A 146 -17.10 -14.01 21.24
CA LYS A 146 -16.17 -13.26 22.08
C LYS A 146 -15.82 -11.93 21.40
N MET A 147 -16.16 -10.79 22.01
CA MET A 147 -15.74 -9.44 21.58
C MET A 147 -15.84 -9.20 20.05
N PRO A 148 -17.01 -9.44 19.41
CA PRO A 148 -17.14 -9.42 17.95
C PRO A 148 -16.73 -8.07 17.34
N ARG A 149 -16.96 -6.95 18.06
CA ARG A 149 -16.54 -5.60 17.64
C ARG A 149 -15.03 -5.52 17.40
N GLY A 150 -14.23 -6.00 18.35
CA GLY A 150 -12.77 -6.00 18.22
C GLY A 150 -12.29 -6.94 17.12
N TYR A 151 -12.91 -8.12 17.04
CA TYR A 151 -12.58 -9.13 16.03
C TYR A 151 -12.75 -8.59 14.59
N PHE A 152 -13.95 -8.14 14.24
CA PHE A 152 -14.25 -7.69 12.89
C PHE A 152 -13.54 -6.37 12.53
N ALA A 153 -13.28 -5.49 13.50
CA ALA A 153 -12.48 -4.29 13.28
C ALA A 153 -11.02 -4.64 12.92
N LEU A 154 -10.40 -5.58 13.65
CA LEU A 154 -9.05 -6.06 13.33
C LEU A 154 -9.00 -6.81 12.00
N PHE A 155 -10.06 -7.54 11.64
CA PHE A 155 -10.15 -8.25 10.37
C PHE A 155 -10.18 -7.30 9.16
N LEU A 156 -10.98 -6.24 9.24
CA LEU A 156 -11.03 -5.17 8.23
C LEU A 156 -9.72 -4.37 8.19
N PHE A 157 -9.09 -4.17 9.35
CA PHE A 157 -7.80 -3.50 9.43
C PHE A 157 -6.67 -4.36 8.82
N LEU A 158 -6.72 -5.68 9.01
CA LEU A 158 -5.85 -6.64 8.35
C LEU A 158 -6.00 -6.58 6.82
N GLU A 159 -7.23 -6.55 6.32
CA GLU A 159 -7.51 -6.40 4.88
C GLU A 159 -6.88 -5.13 4.29
N THR A 160 -6.95 -4.00 5.01
CA THR A 160 -6.28 -2.74 4.63
C THR A 160 -4.77 -2.94 4.45
N GLY A 161 -4.12 -3.61 5.40
CA GLY A 161 -2.68 -3.90 5.35
C GLY A 161 -2.29 -4.81 4.18
N MET A 162 -3.08 -5.87 3.96
CA MET A 162 -2.85 -6.80 2.84
C MET A 162 -2.99 -6.11 1.48
N LEU A 163 -4.07 -5.35 1.27
CA LEU A 163 -4.32 -4.65 0.00
C LEU A 163 -3.26 -3.59 -0.28
N GLY A 164 -2.88 -2.81 0.73
CA GLY A 164 -1.81 -1.82 0.58
C GLY A 164 -0.45 -2.44 0.24
N THR A 165 -0.16 -3.65 0.74
CA THR A 165 1.09 -4.37 0.44
C THR A 165 1.20 -4.72 -1.04
N PHE A 166 0.10 -5.11 -1.69
CA PHE A 166 0.10 -5.46 -3.12
C PHE A 166 0.05 -4.24 -4.05
N LEU A 167 -0.46 -3.11 -3.56
CA LEU A 167 -0.69 -1.91 -4.38
C LEU A 167 0.37 -0.82 -4.19
N ALA A 168 1.21 -0.89 -3.15
CA ALA A 168 2.26 0.10 -2.89
C ALA A 168 3.45 -0.05 -3.86
N LEU A 169 3.85 1.07 -4.46
CA LEU A 169 5.00 1.19 -5.37
C LEU A 169 6.10 2.10 -4.81
N ASP A 170 5.87 2.71 -3.65
CA ASP A 170 6.92 3.29 -2.82
C ASP A 170 7.38 2.25 -1.79
N PHE A 171 8.69 2.02 -1.69
CA PHE A 171 9.27 0.98 -0.84
C PHE A 171 9.02 1.22 0.65
N PHE A 172 8.97 2.48 1.08
CA PHE A 172 8.62 2.82 2.46
C PHE A 172 7.12 2.61 2.72
N LEU A 173 6.26 3.02 1.80
CA LEU A 173 4.82 2.75 1.88
C LEU A 173 4.53 1.24 1.91
N PHE A 174 5.23 0.46 1.08
CA PHE A 174 5.18 -1.01 1.08
C PHE A 174 5.52 -1.56 2.46
N TYR A 175 6.65 -1.13 3.04
CA TYR A 175 7.07 -1.56 4.37
C TYR A 175 6.01 -1.23 5.44
N VAL A 176 5.40 -0.04 5.39
CA VAL A 176 4.33 0.35 6.31
C VAL A 176 3.14 -0.60 6.20
N PHE A 177 2.64 -0.90 5.00
CA PHE A 177 1.51 -1.84 4.83
C PHE A 177 1.89 -3.29 5.19
N PHE A 178 3.12 -3.70 4.89
CA PHE A 178 3.65 -5.01 5.23
C PHE A 178 3.65 -5.24 6.75
N GLU A 179 4.07 -4.24 7.53
CA GLU A 179 3.99 -4.24 9.00
C GLU A 179 2.55 -4.02 9.51
N LEU A 180 1.75 -3.24 8.80
CA LEU A 180 0.34 -3.01 9.14
C LEU A 180 -0.45 -4.32 9.11
N SER A 181 -0.13 -5.24 8.21
CA SER A 181 -0.75 -6.57 8.17
C SER A 181 -0.37 -7.46 9.36
N LEU A 182 0.81 -7.22 9.95
CA LEU A 182 1.35 -8.05 11.04
C LEU A 182 0.62 -7.80 12.36
N LEU A 183 0.41 -6.53 12.71
CA LEU A 183 -0.15 -6.14 14.01
C LEU A 183 -1.57 -6.70 14.27
N PRO A 184 -2.53 -6.61 13.33
CA PRO A 184 -3.86 -7.16 13.53
C PRO A 184 -3.86 -8.68 13.66
N MET A 185 -3.01 -9.35 12.87
CA MET A 185 -2.88 -10.81 12.92
C MET A 185 -2.38 -11.28 14.29
N TYR A 186 -1.38 -10.58 14.86
CA TYR A 186 -0.91 -10.84 16.22
C TYR A 186 -2.05 -10.83 17.24
N PHE A 187 -2.92 -9.82 17.20
CA PHE A 187 -4.06 -9.74 18.12
C PHE A 187 -5.15 -10.77 17.81
N LEU A 188 -5.42 -11.05 16.53
CA LEU A 188 -6.40 -12.06 16.12
C LEU A 188 -6.03 -13.44 16.67
N ILE A 189 -4.76 -13.82 16.58
CA ILE A 189 -4.24 -15.05 17.20
C ILE A 189 -4.30 -14.93 18.72
N GLY A 190 -3.65 -13.91 19.32
CA GLY A 190 -3.46 -13.82 20.77
C GLY A 190 -4.76 -13.72 21.60
N VAL A 191 -5.84 -13.17 21.04
CA VAL A 191 -7.09 -12.96 21.77
C VAL A 191 -8.13 -14.04 21.46
N TRP A 192 -8.30 -14.41 20.18
CA TRP A 192 -9.33 -15.34 19.69
C TRP A 192 -8.82 -16.73 19.33
N GLY A 193 -7.52 -16.98 19.47
CA GLY A 193 -6.94 -18.29 19.22
C GLY A 193 -7.25 -19.35 20.28
N GLY A 194 -6.62 -20.51 20.09
CA GLY A 194 -6.72 -21.71 20.92
C GLY A 194 -5.96 -21.63 22.27
N PRO A 195 -5.72 -22.79 22.92
CA PRO A 195 -5.14 -22.86 24.25
C PRO A 195 -3.73 -22.26 24.38
N ARG A 196 -2.89 -22.32 23.33
CA ARG A 196 -1.51 -21.80 23.35
C ARG A 196 -1.32 -20.54 22.52
N LYS A 197 -2.41 -19.82 22.27
CA LYS A 197 -2.44 -18.61 21.43
C LYS A 197 -1.42 -17.54 21.80
N GLU A 198 -1.09 -17.36 23.09
CA GLU A 198 -0.13 -16.35 23.53
C GLU A 198 1.28 -16.68 23.02
N TYR A 199 1.69 -17.94 23.19
CA TYR A 199 2.96 -18.45 22.65
C TYR A 199 2.99 -18.35 21.13
N ALA A 200 1.93 -18.81 20.46
CA ALA A 200 1.86 -18.78 19.00
C ALA A 200 1.90 -17.35 18.43
N ALA A 201 1.14 -16.42 19.03
CA ALA A 201 1.11 -15.02 18.60
C ALA A 201 2.48 -14.35 18.80
N ILE A 202 3.12 -14.51 19.96
CA ILE A 202 4.44 -13.94 20.23
C ILE A 202 5.49 -14.54 19.29
N LYS A 203 5.49 -15.86 19.08
CA LYS A 203 6.41 -16.53 18.16
C LYS A 203 6.23 -16.04 16.72
N PHE A 204 5.00 -16.00 16.22
CA PHE A 204 4.67 -15.44 14.91
C PHE A 204 5.19 -14.01 14.76
N PHE A 205 4.87 -13.16 15.72
CA PHE A 205 5.25 -11.75 15.68
C PHE A 205 6.76 -11.56 15.70
N LEU A 206 7.49 -12.26 16.58
CA LEU A 206 8.95 -12.14 16.65
C LEU A 206 9.65 -12.69 15.41
N TYR A 207 9.20 -13.82 14.87
CA TYR A 207 9.79 -14.37 13.64
C TYR A 207 9.67 -13.39 12.49
N THR A 208 8.44 -12.94 12.23
CA THR A 208 8.15 -12.03 11.13
C THR A 208 8.80 -10.66 11.32
N LEU A 209 8.82 -10.12 12.54
CA LEU A 209 9.49 -8.85 12.86
C LEU A 209 11.01 -8.91 12.60
N VAL A 210 11.68 -10.01 12.93
CA VAL A 210 13.12 -10.17 12.62
C VAL A 210 13.36 -10.13 11.11
N GLY A 211 12.50 -10.80 10.33
CA GLY A 211 12.53 -10.69 8.88
C GLY A 211 12.32 -9.24 8.41
N SER A 212 11.32 -8.55 8.95
CA SER A 212 11.03 -7.15 8.63
C SER A 212 12.17 -6.20 8.96
N ILE A 213 12.87 -6.40 10.09
CA ILE A 213 14.06 -5.59 10.42
C ILE A 213 15.15 -5.75 9.36
N ALA A 214 15.37 -6.96 8.83
CA ALA A 214 16.31 -7.16 7.73
C ALA A 214 15.89 -6.39 6.47
N LEU A 215 14.58 -6.38 6.14
CA LEU A 215 14.05 -5.57 5.05
C LEU A 215 14.19 -4.06 5.30
N LEU A 216 14.02 -3.61 6.54
CA LEU A 216 14.22 -2.20 6.92
C LEU A 216 15.66 -1.74 6.66
N ILE A 217 16.64 -2.60 6.96
CA ILE A 217 18.06 -2.31 6.64
C ILE A 217 18.24 -2.14 5.13
N VAL A 218 17.63 -3.00 4.32
CA VAL A 218 17.69 -2.90 2.85
C VAL A 218 17.03 -1.62 2.35
N LEU A 219 15.85 -1.29 2.86
CA LEU A 219 15.13 -0.06 2.55
C LEU A 219 15.98 1.17 2.81
N ILE A 220 16.61 1.26 4.00
CA ILE A 220 17.48 2.39 4.36
C ILE A 220 18.72 2.40 3.47
N GLY A 221 19.36 1.25 3.27
CA GLY A 221 20.57 1.13 2.45
C GLY A 221 20.34 1.56 1.00
N VAL A 222 19.30 1.03 0.35
CA VAL A 222 18.92 1.38 -1.03
C VAL A 222 18.58 2.87 -1.13
N HIS A 223 17.84 3.42 -0.15
CA HIS A 223 17.56 4.85 -0.14
C HIS A 223 18.85 5.69 -0.09
N LEU A 224 19.81 5.35 0.78
CA LEU A 224 21.07 6.08 0.89
C LEU A 224 21.88 6.02 -0.42
N TYR A 225 21.99 4.85 -1.05
CA TYR A 225 22.66 4.73 -2.35
C TYR A 225 21.92 5.46 -3.48
N SER A 226 20.58 5.47 -3.46
CA SER A 226 19.78 6.16 -4.47
C SER A 226 19.98 7.68 -4.48
N ARG A 227 20.49 8.27 -3.38
CA ARG A 227 20.82 9.71 -3.30
C ARG A 227 21.86 10.16 -4.32
N HIS A 228 22.66 9.22 -4.82
CA HIS A 228 23.64 9.49 -5.86
C HIS A 228 23.01 9.55 -7.26
N ALA A 229 21.84 8.94 -7.45
CA ALA A 229 21.09 8.99 -8.70
C ALA A 229 20.04 10.11 -8.70
N ILE A 230 19.38 10.34 -7.56
CA ILE A 230 18.27 11.28 -7.41
C ILE A 230 18.53 12.12 -6.16
N ALA A 231 18.51 13.45 -6.31
CA ALA A 231 18.72 14.36 -5.19
C ALA A 231 17.70 14.09 -4.06
N GLY A 232 18.20 13.84 -2.84
CA GLY A 232 17.38 13.47 -1.68
C GLY A 232 17.04 11.97 -1.58
N GLY A 233 17.36 11.17 -2.59
CA GLY A 233 17.07 9.73 -2.66
C GLY A 233 15.67 9.44 -3.19
N THR A 234 15.31 8.17 -3.29
CA THR A 234 13.96 7.75 -3.72
C THR A 234 13.56 6.45 -3.04
N PHE A 235 12.26 6.29 -2.83
CA PHE A 235 11.64 5.01 -2.47
C PHE A 235 10.77 4.44 -3.61
N ASP A 236 10.58 5.19 -4.70
CA ASP A 236 9.87 4.73 -5.92
C ASP A 236 10.52 3.46 -6.49
N LEU A 237 9.83 2.32 -6.36
CA LEU A 237 10.30 1.00 -6.79
C LEU A 237 10.43 0.90 -8.31
N VAL A 238 9.57 1.60 -9.06
CA VAL A 238 9.63 1.64 -10.54
C VAL A 238 10.91 2.33 -10.98
N ARG A 239 11.28 3.44 -10.33
CA ARG A 239 12.55 4.15 -10.59
C ARG A 239 13.75 3.36 -10.11
N LEU A 240 13.69 2.75 -8.92
CA LEU A 240 14.79 1.93 -8.39
C LEU A 240 15.11 0.73 -9.28
N ALA A 241 14.12 0.20 -10.01
CA ALA A 241 14.30 -0.85 -11.00
C ALA A 241 14.79 -0.35 -12.38
N SER A 242 14.81 0.97 -12.62
CA SER A 242 15.22 1.51 -13.92
C SER A 242 16.72 1.33 -14.16
N PRO A 243 17.16 0.98 -15.39
CA PRO A 243 18.57 0.80 -15.71
C PRO A 243 19.44 2.01 -15.36
N GLN A 244 18.89 3.22 -15.52
CA GLN A 244 19.59 4.47 -15.25
C GLN A 244 19.91 4.62 -13.76
N VAL A 245 18.96 4.33 -12.87
CA VAL A 245 19.15 4.41 -11.42
C VAL A 245 20.07 3.29 -10.93
N VAL A 246 19.90 2.07 -11.46
CA VAL A 246 20.76 0.91 -11.12
C VAL A 246 22.23 1.20 -11.46
N GLU A 247 22.51 1.73 -12.65
CA GLU A 247 23.89 2.05 -13.05
C GLU A 247 24.46 3.20 -12.20
N SER A 248 23.63 4.20 -11.86
CA SER A 248 24.05 5.30 -10.99
C SER A 248 24.38 4.82 -9.56
N ILE A 249 23.59 3.91 -9.01
CA ILE A 249 23.82 3.28 -7.70
C ILE A 249 25.12 2.44 -7.71
N ARG A 250 25.37 1.71 -8.81
CA ARG A 250 26.62 0.97 -9.00
C ARG A 250 27.84 1.90 -9.04
N ALA A 251 27.75 2.99 -9.81
CA ALA A 251 28.80 4.01 -9.89
C ALA A 251 29.08 4.70 -8.55
N ALA A 252 28.06 4.78 -7.67
CA ALA A 252 28.18 5.29 -6.31
C ALA A 252 28.88 4.34 -5.32
N GLY A 253 29.35 3.18 -5.78
CA GLY A 253 30.10 2.24 -4.96
C GLY A 253 29.27 1.14 -4.30
N MET A 254 28.03 0.91 -4.75
CA MET A 254 27.31 -0.32 -4.40
C MET A 254 27.96 -1.50 -5.14
N THR A 255 28.97 -2.10 -4.51
CA THR A 255 29.67 -3.26 -5.04
C THR A 255 28.73 -4.46 -5.15
N LEU A 256 29.11 -5.46 -5.96
CA LEU A 256 28.37 -6.72 -6.05
C LEU A 256 28.17 -7.37 -4.67
N GLY A 257 29.17 -7.29 -3.78
CA GLY A 257 29.08 -7.82 -2.43
C GLY A 257 28.00 -7.13 -1.58
N VAL A 258 27.91 -5.79 -1.65
CA VAL A 258 26.84 -5.04 -0.94
C VAL A 258 25.47 -5.41 -1.50
N ALA A 259 25.33 -5.46 -2.83
CA ALA A 259 24.09 -5.85 -3.48
C ALA A 259 23.65 -7.27 -3.09
N GLN A 260 24.59 -8.22 -2.99
CA GLN A 260 24.33 -9.58 -2.53
C GLN A 260 23.87 -9.61 -1.06
N VAL A 261 24.49 -8.83 -0.18
CA VAL A 261 24.04 -8.73 1.22
C VAL A 261 22.62 -8.17 1.28
N PHE A 262 22.32 -7.09 0.55
CA PHE A 262 20.96 -6.53 0.52
C PHE A 262 19.95 -7.53 -0.03
N PHE A 263 20.31 -8.25 -1.10
CA PHE A 263 19.48 -9.32 -1.64
C PHE A 263 19.20 -10.41 -0.60
N VAL A 264 20.22 -10.90 0.11
CA VAL A 264 20.06 -11.93 1.15
C VAL A 264 19.20 -11.43 2.31
N LEU A 265 19.37 -10.19 2.76
CA LEU A 265 18.55 -9.59 3.82
C LEU A 265 17.10 -9.41 3.40
N ALA A 266 16.84 -8.94 2.18
CA ALA A 266 15.48 -8.85 1.64
C ALA A 266 14.87 -10.25 1.48
N MET A 267 15.64 -11.20 0.97
CA MET A 267 15.22 -12.59 0.81
C MET A 267 14.88 -13.22 2.17
N LEU A 268 15.66 -12.95 3.21
CA LEU A 268 15.36 -13.41 4.57
C LEU A 268 13.96 -12.96 5.02
N ALA A 269 13.61 -11.69 4.80
CA ALA A 269 12.29 -11.17 5.14
C ALA A 269 11.16 -11.94 4.44
N PHE A 270 11.31 -12.17 3.13
CA PHE A 270 10.32 -12.91 2.35
C PHE A 270 10.27 -14.40 2.67
N LEU A 271 11.43 -15.05 2.91
CA LEU A 271 11.48 -16.47 3.26
C LEU A 271 10.86 -16.76 4.63
N VAL A 272 10.97 -15.83 5.58
CA VAL A 272 10.24 -15.94 6.86
C VAL A 272 8.73 -15.82 6.62
N LYS A 273 8.28 -14.88 5.78
CA LYS A 273 6.86 -14.61 5.50
C LYS A 273 6.20 -15.70 4.63
N VAL A 274 6.95 -16.34 3.72
CA VAL A 274 6.55 -17.49 2.86
C VAL A 274 6.83 -18.86 3.52
N PRO A 275 6.93 -18.88 4.86
CA PRO A 275 7.61 -19.92 5.66
C PRO A 275 8.44 -20.98 4.89
N ALA A 276 9.58 -20.58 4.32
CA ALA A 276 10.50 -21.52 3.66
C ALA A 276 11.33 -22.31 4.69
N VAL A 277 11.74 -23.55 4.38
CA VAL A 277 12.71 -24.31 5.21
C VAL A 277 14.07 -23.58 5.20
N PRO A 278 14.70 -23.30 6.35
CA PRO A 278 14.41 -23.74 7.72
C PRO A 278 13.62 -22.75 8.61
N LEU A 279 13.10 -21.66 8.05
CA LEU A 279 12.48 -20.52 8.75
C LEU A 279 10.97 -20.66 9.01
N HIS A 280 10.40 -21.85 8.80
CA HIS A 280 8.96 -22.12 8.81
C HIS A 280 8.37 -22.48 10.19
N THR A 281 9.19 -22.59 11.23
CA THR A 281 8.77 -23.20 12.52
C THR A 281 7.72 -22.41 13.28
N TRP A 282 7.48 -21.14 12.94
CA TRP A 282 6.38 -20.34 13.49
C TRP A 282 5.01 -20.70 12.89
N LEU A 283 5.00 -21.20 11.65
CA LEU A 283 3.80 -21.41 10.85
C LEU A 283 2.86 -22.48 11.44
N PRO A 284 3.32 -23.68 11.85
CA PRO A 284 2.43 -24.70 12.40
C PRO A 284 1.74 -24.24 13.68
N ASP A 285 2.48 -23.56 14.57
CA ASP A 285 1.90 -23.05 15.82
C ASP A 285 0.87 -21.95 15.55
N ALA A 286 1.15 -21.06 14.60
CA ALA A 286 0.25 -19.98 14.23
C ALA A 286 -1.05 -20.50 13.60
N HIS A 287 -1.00 -21.42 12.63
CA HIS A 287 -2.22 -21.95 12.00
C HIS A 287 -3.06 -22.84 12.92
N VAL A 288 -2.42 -23.61 13.81
CA VAL A 288 -3.12 -24.48 14.76
C VAL A 288 -3.87 -23.65 15.81
N GLU A 289 -3.26 -22.55 16.27
CA GLU A 289 -3.86 -21.74 17.32
C GLU A 289 -4.72 -20.60 16.78
N ALA A 290 -4.58 -20.16 15.53
CA ALA A 290 -5.41 -19.10 14.95
C ALA A 290 -6.90 -19.52 14.84
N PRO A 291 -7.85 -18.58 14.99
CA PRO A 291 -9.24 -18.85 14.63
C PRO A 291 -9.32 -19.22 13.14
N THR A 292 -10.28 -20.07 12.74
CA THR A 292 -10.35 -20.64 11.38
C THR A 292 -10.21 -19.59 10.27
N ALA A 293 -10.95 -18.49 10.36
CA ALA A 293 -10.87 -17.40 9.38
C ALA A 293 -9.53 -16.63 9.42
N GLY A 294 -8.90 -16.53 10.59
CA GLY A 294 -7.54 -15.98 10.70
C GLY A 294 -6.51 -16.90 10.06
N SER A 295 -6.67 -18.22 10.21
CA SER A 295 -5.82 -19.24 9.59
C SER A 295 -5.92 -19.27 8.06
N VAL A 296 -7.08 -18.90 7.51
CA VAL A 296 -7.29 -18.77 6.05
C VAL A 296 -6.62 -17.53 5.47
N LEU A 297 -6.45 -16.46 6.26
CA LEU A 297 -5.79 -15.21 5.84
C LEU A 297 -4.28 -15.17 6.13
N LEU A 298 -3.81 -16.02 7.04
CA LEU A 298 -2.39 -16.18 7.38
C LEU A 298 -1.65 -16.88 6.22
#